data_AF-A0A3C0UWH2-F1
#
_entry.id   AF-A0A3C0UWH2-F1
#
_cell.length_a   1.000
_cell.length_b   1.000
_cell.length_c   1.000
_cell.angle_alpha   90.00
_cell.angle_beta   90.00
_cell.angle_gamma   90.00
#
_symmetry.space_group_name_H-M   'P 1'
#
loop_
_entity.id
_entity.type
_entity.pdbx_description
1 polymer ?
#
loop_
_entity_poly.entity_id
_entity_poly.type
_entity_poly.pdbx_seq_one_letter_code
_entity_poly.pdbx_strand_id
1 'polypeptide(L)'
;MNGFERQKKIYLDGASGLVSSIPVDNALLEKKALGAMSPKAAAYIEGGAGHGSTMAQNRAAFERWRVLPRMLRDVSVRDTSINLFGRKLPYPLLLSPIGVLEMVHPEADLGVAKAAAELGIPYIFSNQASVPMEQCAEAMGSQPRWFQLYWSK
;
A
#
# COMPACT_ATOMS: atom_id res chain seq x y z
N MET A 1 8.52 -11.19 -6.65
CA MET A 1 8.86 -10.44 -7.88
C MET A 1 9.40 -9.07 -7.48
N ASN A 2 10.58 -8.66 -7.96
CA ASN A 2 11.14 -7.33 -7.65
C ASN A 2 10.58 -6.25 -8.60
N GLY A 3 10.88 -4.97 -8.35
CA GLY A 3 10.34 -3.86 -9.15
C GLY A 3 10.70 -3.90 -10.64
N PHE A 4 11.91 -4.36 -10.98
CA PHE A 4 12.35 -4.49 -12.37
C PHE A 4 11.58 -5.59 -13.11
N GLU A 5 11.41 -6.76 -12.49
CA GLU A 5 10.61 -7.85 -13.06
C GLU A 5 9.15 -7.45 -13.24
N ARG A 6 8.60 -6.66 -12.30
CA ARG A 6 7.22 -6.14 -12.43
C ARG A 6 7.09 -5.18 -13.62
N GLN A 7 8.03 -4.25 -13.78
CA GLN A 7 8.07 -3.34 -14.91
C GLN A 7 8.21 -4.10 -16.24
N LYS A 8 9.13 -5.06 -16.30
CA LYS A 8 9.33 -5.92 -17.47
C LYS A 8 8.05 -6.67 -17.84
N LYS A 9 7.35 -7.24 -16.85
CA LYS A 9 6.06 -7.91 -17.07
C LYS A 9 5.02 -6.96 -17.69
N ILE A 10 4.87 -5.74 -17.15
CA ILE A 10 3.93 -4.75 -17.68
C ILE A 10 4.21 -4.45 -19.16
N TYR A 11 5.49 -4.29 -19.55
CA TYR A 11 5.83 -4.04 -20.95
C TYR A 11 5.57 -5.23 -21.87
N LEU A 12 5.91 -6.45 -21.43
CA LEU A 12 5.68 -7.66 -22.20
C LEU A 12 4.18 -7.93 -22.39
N ASP A 13 3.39 -7.77 -21.33
CA ASP A 13 1.93 -7.87 -21.38
C ASP A 13 1.38 -6.82 -22.37
N GLY A 14 1.81 -5.56 -22.25
CA GLY A 14 1.38 -4.49 -23.15
C GLY A 14 1.71 -4.74 -24.62
N ALA A 15 2.91 -5.27 -24.91
CA ALA A 15 3.32 -5.64 -26.28
C ALA A 15 2.48 -6.78 -26.88
N SER A 16 1.90 -7.63 -26.02
CA SER A 16 0.95 -8.68 -26.42
C SER A 16 -0.52 -8.23 -26.40
N GLY A 17 -0.78 -6.94 -26.19
CA GLY A 17 -2.13 -6.37 -26.15
C GLY A 17 -2.85 -6.53 -24.80
N LEU A 18 -2.18 -7.10 -23.79
CA LEU A 18 -2.71 -7.23 -22.44
C LEU A 18 -2.44 -5.95 -21.64
N VAL A 19 -3.49 -5.18 -21.38
CA VAL A 19 -3.39 -3.93 -20.61
C VAL A 19 -3.95 -4.16 -19.20
N SER A 20 -3.14 -3.85 -18.18
CA SER A 20 -3.57 -3.90 -16.77
C SER A 20 -4.75 -2.95 -16.52
N SER A 21 -5.77 -3.44 -15.82
CA SER A 21 -6.89 -2.61 -15.35
C SER A 21 -6.43 -1.58 -14.31
N ILE A 22 -5.37 -1.91 -13.56
CA ILE A 22 -4.75 -1.07 -12.54
C ILE A 22 -3.72 -0.15 -13.21
N PRO A 23 -3.90 1.19 -13.16
CA PRO A 23 -2.96 2.15 -13.71
C PRO A 23 -1.68 2.25 -12.85
N VAL A 24 -0.57 2.62 -13.49
CA VAL A 24 0.71 2.91 -12.81
C VAL A 24 0.83 4.36 -12.34
N ASP A 25 -0.05 5.24 -12.84
CA ASP A 25 -0.17 6.64 -12.44
C ASP A 25 -1.05 6.75 -11.18
N ASN A 26 -0.55 7.46 -10.16
CA ASN A 26 -1.22 7.54 -8.87
C ASN A 26 -2.52 8.35 -8.90
N ALA A 27 -2.57 9.46 -9.64
CA ALA A 27 -3.75 10.29 -9.79
C ALA A 27 -4.85 9.56 -10.57
N LEU A 28 -4.47 8.79 -11.60
CA LEU A 28 -5.40 7.94 -12.33
C LEU A 28 -5.90 6.78 -11.47
N LEU A 29 -5.04 6.19 -10.63
CA LEU A 29 -5.43 5.16 -9.68
C LEU A 29 -6.46 5.70 -8.68
N GLU A 30 -6.18 6.84 -8.07
CA GLU A 30 -7.08 7.53 -7.13
C GLU A 30 -8.43 7.82 -7.79
N LYS A 31 -8.43 8.46 -8.96
CA LYS A 31 -9.66 8.74 -9.71
C LYS A 31 -10.48 7.49 -10.03
N LYS A 32 -9.84 6.42 -10.50
CA LYS A 32 -10.53 5.16 -10.80
C LYS A 32 -11.08 4.48 -9.54
N ALA A 33 -10.31 4.49 -8.46
CA ALA A 33 -10.72 3.90 -7.19
C ALA A 33 -11.93 4.63 -6.62
N LEU A 34 -11.91 5.96 -6.56
CA LEU A 34 -13.05 6.77 -6.10
C LEU A 34 -14.29 6.56 -6.97
N GLY A 35 -14.12 6.44 -8.29
CA GLY A 35 -15.22 6.14 -9.21
C GLY A 35 -15.79 4.72 -9.09
N ALA A 36 -15.04 3.78 -8.53
CA ALA A 36 -15.48 2.40 -8.28
C ALA A 36 -16.15 2.22 -6.90
N MET A 37 -16.02 3.20 -6.02
CA MET A 37 -16.60 3.18 -4.67
C MET A 37 -18.02 3.76 -4.64
N SER A 38 -18.78 3.41 -3.60
CA SER A 38 -19.99 4.17 -3.28
C SER A 38 -19.64 5.61 -2.89
N PRO A 39 -20.53 6.60 -3.08
CA PRO A 39 -20.26 7.98 -2.68
C PRO A 39 -19.86 8.12 -1.20
N LYS A 40 -20.47 7.32 -0.32
CA LYS A 40 -20.15 7.31 1.11
C LYS A 40 -18.74 6.77 1.39
N ALA A 41 -18.35 5.69 0.72
CA ALA A 41 -17.02 5.11 0.85
C ALA A 41 -15.94 6.03 0.29
N ALA A 42 -16.17 6.61 -0.88
CA ALA A 42 -15.27 7.60 -1.48
C ALA A 42 -15.06 8.80 -0.53
N ALA A 43 -16.15 9.37 0.01
CA ALA A 43 -16.07 10.49 0.96
C ALA A 43 -15.34 10.12 2.26
N TYR A 44 -15.46 8.88 2.74
CA TYR A 44 -14.75 8.40 3.93
C TYR A 44 -13.25 8.23 3.69
N ILE A 45 -12.85 7.70 2.53
CA ILE A 45 -11.45 7.39 2.20
C ILE A 45 -10.68 8.64 1.72
N GLU A 46 -11.28 9.47 0.88
CA GLU A 46 -10.67 10.70 0.38
C GLU A 46 -10.72 11.83 1.42
N GLY A 47 -11.70 11.77 2.33
CA GLY A 47 -12.02 12.83 3.28
C GLY A 47 -10.87 13.20 4.21
N GLY A 48 -10.72 14.50 4.43
CA GLY A 48 -9.78 15.09 5.37
C GLY A 48 -10.46 15.93 6.44
N ALA A 49 -9.69 16.31 7.47
CA ALA A 49 -10.16 17.29 8.44
C ALA A 49 -10.31 18.68 7.81
N GLY A 50 -11.46 19.32 8.04
CA GLY A 50 -11.74 20.68 7.56
C GLY A 50 -11.61 20.80 6.04
N HIS A 51 -10.91 21.83 5.58
CA HIS A 51 -10.70 22.09 4.14
C HIS A 51 -9.63 21.19 3.49
N GLY A 52 -9.08 20.19 4.20
CA GLY A 52 -8.07 19.28 3.66
C GLY A 52 -6.68 19.91 3.42
N SER A 53 -6.43 21.12 3.91
CA SER A 53 -5.18 21.85 3.68
C SER A 53 -3.94 21.09 4.16
N THR A 54 -4.04 20.39 5.31
CA THR A 54 -2.95 19.57 5.83
C THR A 54 -2.63 18.38 4.92
N MET A 55 -3.65 17.74 4.34
CA MET A 55 -3.43 16.64 3.38
C MET A 55 -2.73 17.13 2.11
N ALA A 56 -3.13 18.30 1.60
CA ALA A 56 -2.46 18.92 0.47
C ALA A 56 -0.99 19.26 0.80
N GLN A 57 -0.74 19.80 2.00
CA GLN A 57 0.62 20.12 2.46
C GLN A 57 1.50 18.89 2.67
N ASN A 58 0.92 17.77 3.14
CA ASN A 58 1.66 16.50 3.27
C ASN A 58 2.20 16.02 1.91
N ARG A 59 1.41 16.12 0.83
CA ARG A 59 1.86 15.79 -0.53
C ARG A 59 2.89 16.81 -1.04
N ALA A 60 2.59 18.10 -0.92
CA ALA A 60 3.48 19.19 -1.36
C ALA A 60 4.83 19.20 -0.63
N ALA A 61 4.93 18.56 0.54
CA ALA A 61 6.18 18.45 1.28
C ALA A 61 7.27 17.68 0.55
N PHE A 62 6.89 16.64 -0.21
CA PHE A 62 7.85 15.87 -1.00
C PHE A 62 8.41 16.66 -2.18
N GLU A 63 7.61 17.59 -2.73
CA GLU A 63 8.02 18.48 -3.83
C GLU A 63 9.07 19.53 -3.43
N ARG A 64 9.44 19.62 -2.16
CA ARG A 64 10.55 20.48 -1.70
C ARG A 64 11.92 19.80 -1.84
N TRP A 65 11.95 18.49 -2.05
CA TRP A 65 13.19 17.70 -2.11
C TRP A 65 13.43 17.15 -3.52
N ARG A 66 14.70 16.98 -3.87
CA ARG A 66 15.11 16.41 -5.17
C ARG A 66 16.11 15.29 -4.94
N VAL A 67 15.93 14.19 -5.66
CA VAL A 67 16.92 13.11 -5.72
C VAL A 67 18.00 13.53 -6.71
N LEU A 68 19.24 13.65 -6.25
CA LEU A 68 20.40 13.99 -7.08
C LEU A 68 20.87 12.75 -7.86
N PRO A 69 20.80 12.74 -9.21
CA PRO A 69 21.30 11.61 -9.99
C PRO A 69 22.81 11.44 -9.81
N ARG A 70 23.26 10.21 -9.58
CA ARG A 70 24.69 9.87 -9.43
C ARG A 70 25.12 9.00 -10.60
N MET A 71 25.74 9.63 -11.60
CA MET A 71 26.16 8.96 -12.84
C MET A 71 27.35 8.01 -12.60
N LEU A 72 27.52 7.06 -13.52
CA LEU A 72 28.62 6.08 -13.53
C LEU A 72 28.75 5.27 -12.23
N ARG A 73 27.61 4.95 -11.61
CA ARG A 73 27.52 4.03 -10.46
C ARG A 73 26.89 2.73 -10.91
N ASP A 74 27.56 1.61 -10.62
CA ASP A 74 26.96 0.30 -10.85
C ASP A 74 25.85 0.07 -9.82
N VAL A 75 24.62 0.05 -10.33
CA VAL A 75 23.39 -0.25 -9.58
C VAL A 75 22.64 -1.40 -10.25
N SER A 76 23.35 -2.31 -10.92
CA SER A 76 22.79 -3.50 -11.54
C SER A 76 22.03 -4.38 -10.54
N VAL A 77 22.49 -4.42 -9.29
CA VAL A 77 21.84 -5.07 -8.14
C VAL A 77 21.41 -4.01 -7.13
N ARG A 78 20.13 -4.04 -6.72
CA ARG A 78 19.59 -3.20 -5.63
C ARG A 78 19.07 -4.10 -4.53
N ASP A 79 19.56 -3.90 -3.32
CA ASP A 79 19.01 -4.51 -2.11
C ASP A 79 18.19 -3.47 -1.37
N THR A 80 16.86 -3.67 -1.32
CA THR A 80 15.94 -2.83 -0.55
C THR A 80 15.62 -3.43 0.82
N SER A 81 16.25 -4.55 1.18
CA SER A 81 15.96 -5.21 2.44
C SER A 81 16.48 -4.41 3.63
N ILE A 82 15.74 -4.47 4.72
CA ILE A 82 16.09 -3.83 5.99
C ILE A 82 15.96 -4.82 7.13
N ASN A 83 16.68 -4.57 8.22
CA ASN A 83 16.42 -5.25 9.50
C ASN A 83 15.61 -4.33 10.39
N LEU A 84 14.40 -4.75 10.77
CA LEU A 84 13.51 -4.01 11.64
C LEU A 84 13.09 -4.89 12.82
N PHE A 85 13.44 -4.48 14.04
CA PHE A 85 13.19 -5.22 15.28
C PHE A 85 13.63 -6.70 15.23
N GLY A 86 14.82 -6.95 14.67
CA GLY A 86 15.38 -8.31 14.55
C GLY A 86 14.79 -9.16 13.43
N ARG A 87 13.94 -8.60 12.55
CA ARG A 87 13.42 -9.30 11.37
C ARG A 87 13.94 -8.66 10.08
N LYS A 88 14.36 -9.50 9.14
CA LYS A 88 14.70 -9.05 7.79
C LYS A 88 13.42 -8.87 6.97
N LEU A 89 13.17 -7.64 6.51
CA LEU A 89 12.07 -7.29 5.62
C LEU A 89 12.59 -7.09 4.20
N PRO A 90 11.87 -7.51 3.15
CA PRO A 90 12.31 -7.35 1.76
C PRO A 90 12.28 -5.89 1.28
N TYR A 91 11.45 -5.05 1.90
CA TYR A 91 11.23 -3.67 1.52
C TYR A 91 11.13 -2.76 2.76
N PRO A 92 11.50 -1.48 2.67
CA PRO A 92 11.39 -0.52 3.76
C PRO A 92 9.98 0.11 3.79
N LEU A 93 8.94 -0.72 3.68
CA LEU A 93 7.54 -0.31 3.57
C LEU A 93 6.67 -1.17 4.48
N LEU A 94 5.59 -0.57 4.98
CA LEU A 94 4.57 -1.23 5.79
C LEU A 94 3.20 -0.77 5.32
N LEU A 95 2.19 -1.63 5.46
CA LEU A 95 0.81 -1.25 5.20
C LEU A 95 0.23 -0.61 6.46
N SER A 96 -0.18 0.65 6.34
CA SER A 96 -0.75 1.45 7.42
C SER A 96 -2.09 0.86 7.90
N PRO A 97 -2.42 1.02 9.20
CA PRO A 97 -3.71 0.59 9.72
C PRO A 97 -4.81 1.50 9.16
N ILE A 98 -5.76 0.91 8.44
CA ILE A 98 -6.95 1.58 7.93
C ILE A 98 -8.15 0.80 8.44
N GLY A 99 -9.06 1.48 9.14
CA GLY A 99 -10.30 0.87 9.59
C GLY A 99 -11.40 0.97 8.54
N VAL A 100 -12.44 0.15 8.73
CA VAL A 100 -13.68 0.20 7.93
C VAL A 100 -13.45 -0.06 6.42
N LEU A 101 -12.63 -1.05 6.09
CA LEU A 101 -12.29 -1.41 4.71
C LEU A 101 -13.41 -2.15 3.96
N GLU A 102 -14.42 -2.66 4.66
CA GLU A 102 -15.62 -3.24 4.04
C GLU A 102 -16.42 -2.22 3.24
N MET A 103 -16.26 -0.93 3.54
CA MET A 103 -16.82 0.15 2.72
C MET A 103 -16.18 0.22 1.33
N VAL A 104 -14.93 -0.20 1.18
CA VAL A 104 -14.13 -0.06 -0.04
C VAL A 104 -14.23 -1.30 -0.92
N HIS A 105 -14.10 -2.49 -0.31
CA HIS A 105 -14.11 -3.75 -1.04
C HIS A 105 -14.65 -4.88 -0.14
N PRO A 106 -15.42 -5.86 -0.67
CA PRO A 106 -15.98 -6.95 0.12
C PRO A 106 -14.94 -7.81 0.85
N GLU A 107 -13.73 -7.96 0.28
CA GLU A 107 -12.65 -8.68 0.97
C GLU A 107 -12.01 -7.90 2.11
N ALA A 108 -12.22 -6.58 2.18
CA ALA A 108 -11.74 -5.69 3.22
C ALA A 108 -10.29 -5.98 3.67
N ASP A 109 -10.05 -6.09 4.98
CA ASP A 109 -8.76 -6.38 5.60
C ASP A 109 -8.16 -7.72 5.17
N LEU A 110 -9.00 -8.72 4.85
CA LEU A 110 -8.54 -10.05 4.46
C LEU A 110 -7.85 -10.02 3.09
N GLY A 111 -8.36 -9.21 2.15
CA GLY A 111 -7.72 -8.98 0.85
C GLY A 111 -6.34 -8.33 1.01
N VAL A 112 -6.25 -7.33 1.90
CA VAL A 112 -4.98 -6.67 2.25
C VAL A 112 -4.01 -7.65 2.90
N ALA A 113 -4.49 -8.48 3.84
CA ALA A 113 -3.70 -9.49 4.53
C ALA A 113 -3.10 -10.53 3.57
N LYS A 114 -3.89 -11.03 2.61
CA LYS A 114 -3.40 -11.94 1.56
C LYS A 114 -2.31 -11.31 0.70
N ALA A 115 -2.53 -10.07 0.24
CA ALA A 115 -1.54 -9.35 -0.56
C ALA A 115 -0.25 -9.05 0.23
N ALA A 116 -0.39 -8.67 1.50
CA ALA A 116 0.73 -8.46 2.41
C ALA A 116 1.55 -9.74 2.58
N ALA A 117 0.86 -10.88 2.73
CA ALA A 117 1.48 -12.18 2.90
C ALA A 117 2.27 -12.62 1.66
N GLU A 118 1.68 -12.44 0.48
CA GLU A 118 2.31 -12.75 -0.80
C GLU A 118 3.58 -11.91 -1.04
N LEU A 119 3.52 -10.61 -0.69
CA LEU A 119 4.62 -9.68 -0.90
C LEU A 119 5.65 -9.66 0.24
N GLY A 120 5.35 -10.31 1.37
CA GLY A 120 6.18 -10.25 2.57
C GLY A 120 6.28 -8.85 3.19
N ILE A 121 5.24 -8.02 3.00
CA ILE A 121 5.17 -6.66 3.54
C ILE A 121 4.42 -6.70 4.87
N PRO A 122 4.95 -6.09 5.95
CA PRO A 122 4.22 -6.03 7.21
C PRO A 122 2.86 -5.33 7.07
N TYR A 123 1.81 -5.96 7.58
CA TYR A 123 0.49 -5.33 7.72
C TYR A 123 0.23 -4.93 9.17
N ILE A 124 -0.14 -3.66 9.39
CA ILE A 124 -0.55 -3.14 10.70
C ILE A 124 -2.08 -3.19 10.75
N PHE A 125 -2.63 -4.09 11.55
CA PHE A 125 -4.07 -4.22 11.75
C PHE A 125 -4.61 -3.01 12.51
N SER A 126 -5.75 -2.47 12.07
CA SER A 126 -6.46 -1.43 12.83
C SER A 126 -7.32 -2.06 13.93
N ASN A 127 -7.46 -1.37 15.06
CA ASN A 127 -8.47 -1.70 16.06
C ASN A 127 -9.91 -1.54 15.53
N GLN A 128 -10.11 -0.83 14.41
CA GLN A 128 -11.39 -0.65 13.71
C GLN A 128 -11.40 -1.41 12.38
N ALA A 129 -10.68 -2.53 12.29
CA ALA A 129 -10.72 -3.42 11.14
C ALA A 129 -12.11 -4.04 10.96
N SER A 130 -12.45 -4.34 9.71
CA SER A 130 -13.74 -4.91 9.29
C SER A 130 -13.77 -6.43 9.44
N VAL A 131 -12.59 -7.06 9.41
CA VAL A 131 -12.41 -8.50 9.58
C VAL A 131 -11.63 -8.74 10.88
N PRO A 132 -11.99 -9.77 11.68
CA PRO A 132 -11.22 -10.15 12.87
C PRO A 132 -9.73 -10.32 12.56
N MET A 133 -8.89 -9.78 13.43
CA MET A 133 -7.43 -9.79 13.22
C MET A 133 -6.87 -11.22 13.17
N GLU A 134 -7.55 -12.17 13.80
CA GLU A 134 -7.21 -13.59 13.83
C GLU A 134 -7.32 -14.21 12.44
N GLN A 135 -8.37 -13.89 11.68
CA GLN A 135 -8.53 -14.37 10.31
C GLN A 135 -7.48 -13.77 9.37
N CYS A 136 -7.17 -12.48 9.56
CA CYS A 136 -6.09 -11.83 8.82
C CYS A 136 -4.72 -12.44 9.17
N ALA A 137 -4.48 -12.72 10.46
CA ALA A 137 -3.25 -13.34 10.94
C ALA A 137 -3.08 -14.78 10.42
N GLU A 138 -4.18 -15.55 10.33
CA GLU A 138 -4.18 -16.87 9.71
C GLU A 138 -3.81 -16.80 8.24
N ALA A 139 -4.45 -15.91 7.47
CA ALA A 139 -4.13 -15.70 6.06
C ALA A 139 -2.68 -15.24 5.82
N MET A 140 -2.10 -14.52 6.79
CA MET A 140 -0.70 -14.07 6.75
C MET A 140 0.32 -15.14 7.18
N GLY A 141 -0.11 -16.23 7.82
CA GLY A 141 0.79 -17.26 8.32
C GLY A 141 1.91 -16.70 9.21
N SER A 142 3.16 -16.89 8.80
CA SER A 142 4.36 -16.43 9.53
C SER A 142 4.80 -15.00 9.20
N GLN A 143 4.10 -14.32 8.29
CA GLN A 143 4.49 -13.00 7.81
C GLN A 143 4.33 -11.93 8.91
N PRO A 144 5.23 -10.92 8.92
CA PRO A 144 5.24 -9.90 9.96
C PRO A 144 3.93 -9.11 9.95
N ARG A 145 3.43 -8.83 11.15
CA ARG A 145 2.19 -8.07 11.37
C ARG A 145 2.27 -7.35 12.70
N TRP A 146 1.63 -6.20 12.78
CA TRP A 146 1.49 -5.42 14.01
C TRP A 146 0.02 -5.09 14.25
N PHE A 147 -0.27 -4.60 15.44
CA PHE A 147 -1.61 -4.18 15.82
C PHE A 147 -1.56 -2.72 16.27
N GLN A 148 -2.36 -1.87 15.64
CA GLN A 148 -2.60 -0.50 16.07
C GLN A 148 -3.73 -0.51 17.09
N LEU A 149 -3.38 -0.30 18.36
CA LEU A 149 -4.33 -0.25 19.46
C LEU A 149 -4.98 1.14 19.54
N TYR A 150 -6.32 1.20 19.55
CA TYR A 150 -7.02 2.35 20.09
C TYR A 150 -7.26 2.10 21.58
N TRP A 151 -6.63 2.93 22.42
CA TRP A 151 -6.71 2.77 23.86
C TRP A 151 -8.13 3.07 24.37
N SER A 152 -8.76 2.09 25.02
CA SER A 152 -10.01 2.32 25.76
C SER A 152 -9.72 3.02 27.08
N LYS A 153 -10.67 3.83 27.54
CA LYS A 153 -10.67 4.31 28.93
C LYS A 153 -10.83 3.16 29.91
#